data_AF-A0A8R7TTK2-F1
#
_entry.id   AF-A0A8R7TTK2-F1
#
_cell.length_a   1.000
_cell.length_b   1.000
_cell.length_c   1.000
_cell.angle_alpha   90.00
_cell.angle_beta   90.00
_cell.angle_gamma   90.00
#
_symmetry.space_group_name_H-M   'P 1'
#
loop_
_entity.id
_entity.type
_entity.pdbx_description
1 polymer ?
#
loop_
_entity_poly.entity_id
_entity_poly.type
_entity_poly.pdbx_seq_one_letter_code
_entity_poly.pdbx_strand_id
1 'polypeptide(L)'
;MDFQSTQGNYCFHENVLLHGDGSNGAGNPADVMSRVDLEIQFGSEKLLNLEMLVMEVADRANDIEPLMLDPGSLSTESLENAFEFDLLYGILDAEVRELERLISYIQIDIGNIEKKLNGEESEGWLKGKLHAAMDSLKQMQEVIATIRREFANFEKALDPSHRKAGNSEGGAYENGHVSSHTTIQAEGQRNVLQMLEQSIANELDLEKKLSDLGVLVEELKMKLHHVEHGSYFLEESVEAISERMFAAENASELFLVTSKELVNRINTMQYQLSASGCRESDLKAKLEQSLVQLNALNGSLEMMQNGGEENASQDSMQRQRLSTPEFFALQHKVQKLEEWLRESCSQLQFVTVSTEGNEKEQNMSPSEISRFRNIINDIKDAVSKAESRTQKAEARCAELTHTNVQLNGELNHMKTRGSDKAGLLEMDLMETEAQLEHTVASVEAISEHQSMLKSSISDMQHVIEDLKDKYLKAETRAENAESKCTLLTDTKFELSEEISFLRGRVGGLENSLRQANQLKLSTAKDIGIKTKTITGVIEEVLLDSSSMQTKVKADALIGEKEAGITAVLDDESCTLETVRSIEPTLLNWKYIFVAFLFLLAAALVHLQLTYPVLPGSM
;
A
#
# COMPACT_ATOMS: atom_id res chain seq x y z
N MET A 1 -26.23 30.62 37.21
CA MET A 1 -25.86 31.05 35.85
C MET A 1 -24.40 30.78 35.70
N ASP A 2 -24.08 29.71 34.98
CA ASP A 2 -23.08 28.78 35.48
C ASP A 2 -21.98 28.59 34.44
N PHE A 3 -20.73 28.71 34.88
CA PHE A 3 -19.57 28.47 34.03
C PHE A 3 -19.42 26.96 33.84
N GLN A 4 -19.75 26.46 32.64
CA GLN A 4 -19.30 25.15 32.20
C GLN A 4 -18.00 25.30 31.43
N SER A 5 -16.95 24.65 31.92
CA SER A 5 -15.64 24.58 31.29
C SER A 5 -15.70 23.77 30.00
N THR A 6 -15.24 24.33 28.89
CA THR A 6 -15.11 23.62 27.62
C THR A 6 -13.88 22.71 27.65
N GLN A 7 -14.03 21.51 28.21
CA GLN A 7 -12.99 20.48 28.16
C GLN A 7 -12.94 19.90 26.73
N GLY A 8 -12.03 20.42 25.91
CA GLY A 8 -11.79 19.90 24.57
C GLY A 8 -11.16 18.51 24.65
N ASN A 9 -11.79 17.51 24.03
CA ASN A 9 -11.29 16.14 24.00
C ASN A 9 -10.86 15.80 22.56
N TYR A 10 -9.60 16.11 22.24
CA TYR A 10 -8.99 15.77 20.96
C TYR A 10 -8.58 14.29 20.95
N CYS A 11 -9.52 13.40 20.64
CA CYS A 11 -9.19 11.99 20.38
C CYS A 11 -8.51 11.86 19.01
N PHE A 12 -7.27 11.36 19.00
CA PHE A 12 -6.64 10.84 17.79
C PHE A 12 -7.49 9.70 17.23
N HIS A 13 -7.76 9.72 15.91
CA HIS A 13 -8.62 8.73 15.25
C HIS A 13 -7.79 7.87 14.28
N GLU A 14 -6.92 7.03 14.83
CA GLU A 14 -6.09 6.11 14.05
C GLU A 14 -6.70 4.69 14.02
N ASN A 15 -6.76 4.11 12.81
CA ASN A 15 -6.98 2.69 12.53
C ASN A 15 -8.12 1.96 13.28
N VAL A 16 -9.35 2.47 13.16
CA VAL A 16 -10.58 1.69 13.36
C VAL A 16 -11.23 1.47 11.99
N LEU A 17 -11.61 0.24 11.64
CA LEU A 17 -12.25 -0.05 10.35
C LEU A 17 -13.51 0.78 10.16
N LEU A 18 -13.69 1.30 8.94
CA LEU A 18 -14.85 2.08 8.52
C LEU A 18 -16.14 1.26 8.68
N HIS A 19 -16.93 1.60 9.71
CA HIS A 19 -18.32 1.19 9.76
C HIS A 19 -19.10 2.07 8.77
N GLY A 20 -19.47 1.50 7.62
CA GLY A 20 -20.29 2.18 6.63
C GLY A 20 -21.69 2.45 7.19
N ASP A 21 -21.97 3.72 7.49
CA ASP A 21 -23.28 4.16 7.97
C ASP A 21 -24.38 3.98 6.90
N GLY A 22 -25.62 3.79 7.35
CA GLY A 22 -26.78 4.14 6.55
C GLY A 22 -27.19 3.22 5.39
N SER A 23 -27.03 1.89 5.48
CA SER A 23 -27.70 0.98 4.53
C SER A 23 -28.28 -0.29 5.16
N ASN A 24 -29.51 -0.64 4.74
CA ASN A 24 -30.18 -1.89 5.06
C ASN A 24 -29.62 -3.06 4.23
N GLY A 25 -28.30 -3.21 4.18
CA GLY A 25 -27.63 -4.37 3.61
C GLY A 25 -27.96 -5.61 4.44
N ALA A 26 -28.78 -6.50 3.88
CA ALA A 26 -29.15 -7.77 4.52
C ALA A 26 -27.99 -8.78 4.47
N GLY A 27 -26.87 -8.45 5.13
CA GLY A 27 -25.72 -9.33 5.26
C GLY A 27 -26.13 -10.69 5.83
N ASN A 28 -25.67 -11.75 5.18
CA ASN A 28 -25.90 -13.14 5.56
C ASN A 28 -25.46 -13.34 7.03
N PRO A 29 -26.29 -13.95 7.90
CA PRO A 29 -25.91 -14.19 9.30
C PRO A 29 -24.60 -14.99 9.45
N ALA A 30 -24.21 -15.82 8.48
CA ALA A 30 -22.93 -16.52 8.52
C ALA A 30 -21.71 -15.59 8.28
N ASP A 31 -21.87 -14.52 7.51
CA ASP A 31 -20.80 -13.56 7.22
C ASP A 31 -20.59 -12.64 8.44
N VAL A 32 -21.69 -12.16 9.04
CA VAL A 32 -21.68 -11.40 10.30
C VAL A 32 -21.10 -12.25 11.45
N MET A 33 -21.47 -13.54 11.51
CA MET A 33 -20.88 -14.50 12.45
C MET A 33 -19.35 -14.64 12.27
N SER A 34 -18.89 -14.72 11.02
CA SER A 34 -17.46 -14.90 10.73
C SER A 34 -16.64 -13.63 11.07
N ARG A 35 -17.25 -12.44 11.02
CA ARG A 35 -16.69 -11.22 11.61
C ARG A 35 -16.63 -11.30 13.14
N VAL A 36 -17.73 -11.68 13.79
CA VAL A 36 -17.82 -11.83 15.25
C VAL A 36 -16.76 -12.81 15.79
N ASP A 37 -16.53 -13.95 15.14
CA ASP A 37 -15.46 -14.88 15.54
C ASP A 37 -14.07 -14.22 15.48
N LEU A 38 -13.79 -13.45 14.43
CA LEU A 38 -12.49 -12.78 14.22
C LEU A 38 -12.28 -11.64 15.21
N GLU A 39 -13.31 -10.84 15.48
CA GLU A 39 -13.28 -9.76 16.48
C GLU A 39 -13.09 -10.31 17.91
N ILE A 40 -13.68 -11.47 18.23
CA ILE A 40 -13.45 -12.18 19.49
C ILE A 40 -12.01 -12.73 19.57
N GLN A 41 -11.46 -13.27 18.48
CA GLN A 41 -10.07 -13.74 18.44
C GLN A 41 -9.08 -12.58 18.64
N PHE A 42 -9.23 -11.49 17.89
CA PHE A 42 -8.43 -10.27 18.04
C PHE A 42 -8.54 -9.68 19.46
N GLY A 43 -9.75 -9.58 19.99
CA GLY A 43 -9.97 -9.13 21.37
C GLY A 43 -9.28 -10.02 22.40
N SER A 44 -9.29 -11.34 22.21
CA SER A 44 -8.64 -12.31 23.10
C SER A 44 -7.11 -12.26 23.04
N GLU A 45 -6.52 -12.01 21.86
CA GLU A 45 -5.07 -11.82 21.71
C GLU A 45 -4.63 -10.47 22.33
N LYS A 46 -5.36 -9.39 22.04
CA LYS A 46 -5.12 -8.08 22.64
C LYS A 46 -5.27 -8.10 24.17
N LEU A 47 -6.22 -8.88 24.70
CA LEU A 47 -6.41 -9.13 26.12
C LEU A 47 -5.21 -9.86 26.77
N LEU A 48 -4.67 -10.90 26.12
CA LEU A 48 -3.50 -11.64 26.62
C LEU A 48 -2.26 -10.73 26.72
N ASN A 49 -2.06 -9.86 25.71
CA ASN A 49 -1.01 -8.85 25.74
C ASN A 49 -1.26 -7.81 26.86
N LEU A 50 -2.52 -7.50 27.16
CA LEU A 50 -2.89 -6.58 28.23
C LEU A 50 -2.68 -7.17 29.62
N GLU A 51 -2.87 -8.48 29.82
CA GLU A 51 -2.51 -9.16 31.08
C GLU A 51 -1.00 -9.07 31.37
N MET A 52 -0.14 -9.06 30.34
CA MET A 52 1.30 -8.81 30.48
C MET A 52 1.58 -7.36 30.91
N LEU A 53 0.91 -6.37 30.30
CA LEU A 53 1.06 -4.95 30.70
C LEU A 53 0.56 -4.70 32.14
N VAL A 54 -0.52 -5.37 32.57
CA VAL A 54 -1.00 -5.32 33.96
C VAL A 54 0.05 -5.82 34.94
N MET A 55 0.82 -6.85 34.56
CA MET A 55 1.90 -7.41 35.39
C MET A 55 3.08 -6.42 35.53
N GLU A 56 3.49 -5.79 34.43
CA GLU A 56 4.53 -4.73 34.41
C GLU A 56 4.12 -3.51 35.25
N VAL A 57 2.87 -3.04 35.10
CA VAL A 57 2.31 -1.94 35.89
C VAL A 57 2.21 -2.32 37.38
N ALA A 58 1.89 -3.58 37.70
CA ALA A 58 1.83 -4.07 39.08
C ALA A 58 3.21 -4.05 39.75
N ASP A 59 4.26 -4.52 39.08
CA ASP A 59 5.62 -4.57 39.65
C ASP A 59 6.11 -3.15 39.98
N ARG A 60 5.90 -2.22 39.05
CA ARG A 60 6.26 -0.80 39.20
C ARG A 60 5.43 -0.07 40.26
N ALA A 61 4.16 -0.43 40.45
CA ALA A 61 3.36 0.06 41.57
C ALA A 61 3.97 -0.35 42.92
N ASN A 62 4.48 -1.58 43.03
CA ASN A 62 5.11 -2.08 44.26
C ASN A 62 6.44 -1.39 44.57
N ASP A 63 7.19 -0.95 43.56
CA ASP A 63 8.42 -0.15 43.75
C ASP A 63 8.13 1.31 44.17
N ILE A 64 6.96 1.86 43.82
CA ILE A 64 6.58 3.26 44.10
C ILE A 64 5.85 3.42 45.43
N GLU A 65 5.06 2.44 45.89
CA GLU A 65 4.36 2.50 47.19
C GLU A 65 5.31 2.78 48.39
N PRO A 66 6.54 2.21 48.47
CA PRO A 66 7.52 2.52 49.51
C PRO A 66 8.14 3.92 49.40
N LEU A 67 8.14 4.53 48.21
CA LEU A 67 8.75 5.84 47.95
C LEU A 67 7.79 7.00 48.30
N MET A 68 6.49 6.79 48.15
CA MET A 68 5.43 7.68 48.68
C MET A 68 5.36 7.71 50.23
N LEU A 69 6.20 6.94 50.91
CA LEU A 69 6.16 6.72 52.36
C LEU A 69 7.14 7.60 53.15
N ASP A 70 8.27 8.01 52.55
CA ASP A 70 9.26 8.92 53.16
C ASP A 70 9.79 9.95 52.12
N PRO A 71 9.20 11.16 52.04
CA PRO A 71 9.56 12.17 51.05
C PRO A 71 10.95 12.80 51.27
N GLY A 72 11.70 12.40 52.30
CA GLY A 72 13.09 12.81 52.50
C GLY A 72 14.10 12.08 51.60
N SER A 73 13.66 11.07 50.84
CA SER A 73 14.55 10.12 50.13
C SER A 73 14.58 10.24 48.60
N LEU A 74 13.85 11.21 48.01
CA LEU A 74 13.63 11.31 46.56
C LEU A 74 14.93 11.48 45.75
N SER A 75 15.27 10.45 44.96
CA SER A 75 16.29 10.45 43.91
C SER A 75 15.70 10.94 42.57
N THR A 76 16.54 11.34 41.62
CA THR A 76 16.10 11.57 40.24
C THR A 76 15.53 10.30 39.59
N GLU A 77 16.12 9.15 39.93
CA GLU A 77 15.70 7.81 39.52
C GLU A 77 14.27 7.48 39.99
N SER A 78 13.92 7.84 41.25
CA SER A 78 12.55 7.66 41.76
C SER A 78 11.51 8.60 41.12
N LEU A 79 11.93 9.69 40.50
CA LEU A 79 11.05 10.58 39.73
C LEU A 79 10.80 10.01 38.32
N GLU A 80 11.84 9.48 37.69
CA GLU A 80 11.77 8.86 36.37
C GLU A 80 10.89 7.61 36.38
N ASN A 81 11.06 6.73 37.38
CA ASN A 81 10.19 5.55 37.57
C ASN A 81 8.72 5.92 37.78
N ALA A 82 8.43 7.04 38.45
CA ALA A 82 7.05 7.51 38.64
C ALA A 82 6.40 7.99 37.34
N PHE A 83 7.15 8.70 36.48
CA PHE A 83 6.66 9.09 35.16
C PHE A 83 6.48 7.89 34.22
N GLU A 84 7.35 6.88 34.28
CA GLU A 84 7.19 5.65 33.49
C GLU A 84 5.95 4.87 33.94
N PHE A 85 5.69 4.81 35.25
CA PHE A 85 4.46 4.23 35.80
C PHE A 85 3.20 4.97 35.36
N ASP A 86 3.16 6.31 35.47
CA ASP A 86 2.02 7.13 35.03
C ASP A 86 1.73 6.92 33.53
N LEU A 87 2.77 6.80 32.70
CA LEU A 87 2.65 6.51 31.27
C LEU A 87 2.08 5.11 31.00
N LEU A 88 2.63 4.06 31.63
CA LEU A 88 2.17 2.69 31.45
C LEU A 88 0.74 2.48 31.99
N TYR A 89 0.39 3.13 33.10
CA TYR A 89 -0.96 3.19 33.66
C TYR A 89 -1.94 3.88 32.70
N GLY A 90 -1.54 5.01 32.10
CA GLY A 90 -2.35 5.72 31.10
C GLY A 90 -2.59 4.91 29.82
N ILE A 91 -1.59 4.17 29.34
CA ILE A 91 -1.72 3.23 28.21
C ILE A 91 -2.70 2.10 28.58
N LEU A 92 -2.50 1.45 29.73
CA LEU A 92 -3.36 0.37 30.21
C LEU A 92 -4.84 0.80 30.30
N ASP A 93 -5.13 2.00 30.81
CA ASP A 93 -6.49 2.54 30.92
C ASP A 93 -7.14 2.81 29.55
N ALA A 94 -6.36 3.31 28.59
CA ALA A 94 -6.82 3.52 27.22
C ALA A 94 -7.16 2.19 26.53
N GLU A 95 -6.28 1.19 26.64
CA GLU A 95 -6.45 -0.13 26.02
C GLU A 95 -7.62 -0.92 26.64
N VAL A 96 -7.81 -0.85 27.97
CA VAL A 96 -9.00 -1.39 28.66
C VAL A 96 -10.27 -0.76 28.11
N ARG A 97 -10.32 0.58 27.94
CA ARG A 97 -11.49 1.27 27.38
C ARG A 97 -11.77 0.90 25.93
N GLU A 98 -10.73 0.66 25.12
CA GLU A 98 -10.91 0.22 23.74
C GLU A 98 -11.52 -1.18 23.67
N LEU A 99 -11.06 -2.13 24.50
CA LEU A 99 -11.63 -3.47 24.56
C LEU A 99 -13.09 -3.47 25.06
N GLU A 100 -13.46 -2.60 26.01
CA GLU A 100 -14.87 -2.42 26.41
C GLU A 100 -15.74 -1.89 25.25
N ARG A 101 -15.18 -1.01 24.41
CA ARG A 101 -15.85 -0.53 23.19
C ARG A 101 -15.97 -1.66 22.15
N LEU A 102 -14.94 -2.49 21.98
CA LEU A 102 -14.97 -3.68 21.11
C LEU A 102 -16.06 -4.67 21.55
N ILE A 103 -16.11 -5.02 22.84
CA ILE A 103 -17.21 -5.83 23.42
C ILE A 103 -18.57 -5.24 23.04
N SER A 104 -18.74 -3.92 23.17
CA SER A 104 -20.01 -3.24 22.88
C SER A 104 -20.46 -3.40 21.42
N TYR A 105 -19.52 -3.40 20.45
CA TYR A 105 -19.84 -3.69 19.05
C TYR A 105 -20.18 -5.16 18.83
N ILE A 106 -19.38 -6.10 19.37
CA ILE A 106 -19.62 -7.55 19.23
C ILE A 106 -21.00 -7.92 19.82
N GLN A 107 -21.40 -7.32 20.96
CA GLN A 107 -22.73 -7.51 21.55
C GLN A 107 -23.87 -7.04 20.63
N ILE A 108 -23.68 -5.93 19.90
CA ILE A 108 -24.67 -5.43 18.93
C ILE A 108 -24.83 -6.42 17.77
N ASP A 109 -23.72 -6.91 17.20
CA ASP A 109 -23.77 -7.86 16.07
C ASP A 109 -24.29 -9.24 16.48
N ILE A 110 -23.90 -9.79 17.64
CA ILE A 110 -24.51 -11.00 18.21
C ILE A 110 -26.02 -10.80 18.39
N GLY A 111 -26.44 -9.70 19.00
CA GLY A 111 -27.85 -9.38 19.17
C GLY A 111 -28.61 -9.16 17.85
N ASN A 112 -27.92 -8.82 16.76
CA ASN A 112 -28.51 -8.73 15.42
C ASN A 112 -28.61 -10.11 14.74
N ILE A 113 -27.65 -11.01 14.96
CA ILE A 113 -27.75 -12.42 14.53
C ILE A 113 -28.89 -13.11 15.30
N GLU A 114 -28.99 -12.96 16.62
CA GLU A 114 -30.07 -13.55 17.43
C GLU A 114 -31.47 -13.15 16.94
N LYS A 115 -31.69 -11.86 16.63
CA LYS A 115 -32.97 -11.36 16.08
C LYS A 115 -33.34 -12.04 14.75
N LYS A 116 -32.36 -12.27 13.86
CA LYS A 116 -32.57 -13.02 12.61
C LYS A 116 -32.85 -14.50 12.87
N LEU A 117 -32.05 -15.12 13.74
CA LEU A 117 -32.11 -16.56 14.05
C LEU A 117 -33.43 -16.99 14.73
N ASN A 118 -34.11 -16.08 15.41
CA ASN A 118 -35.41 -16.34 16.04
C ASN A 118 -36.62 -16.30 15.08
N GLY A 119 -36.41 -15.96 13.79
CA GLY A 119 -37.48 -15.85 12.79
C GLY A 119 -37.69 -17.07 11.90
N GLU A 120 -36.70 -17.97 11.78
CA GLU A 120 -36.68 -19.08 10.82
C GLU A 120 -36.16 -20.38 11.47
N GLU A 121 -36.44 -21.55 10.88
CA GLU A 121 -35.84 -22.84 11.28
C GLU A 121 -34.37 -22.93 10.82
N SER A 122 -33.53 -22.02 11.33
CA SER A 122 -32.14 -21.85 10.90
C SER A 122 -31.20 -22.94 11.44
N GLU A 123 -30.13 -23.18 10.69
CA GLU A 123 -29.20 -24.29 10.88
C GLU A 123 -28.58 -24.33 12.30
N GLY A 124 -28.69 -25.49 12.95
CA GLY A 124 -28.19 -25.70 14.32
C GLY A 124 -26.67 -25.48 14.49
N TRP A 125 -25.90 -25.54 13.41
CA TRP A 125 -24.48 -25.16 13.38
C TRP A 125 -24.26 -23.68 13.73
N LEU A 126 -25.00 -22.77 13.09
CA LEU A 126 -24.84 -21.33 13.32
C LEU A 126 -25.30 -20.94 14.73
N LYS A 127 -26.34 -21.61 15.25
CA LYS A 127 -26.77 -21.49 16.65
C LYS A 127 -25.71 -22.00 17.64
N GLY A 128 -25.01 -23.09 17.31
CA GLY A 128 -23.89 -23.60 18.11
C GLY A 128 -22.73 -22.62 18.18
N LYS A 129 -22.33 -22.04 17.03
CA LYS A 129 -21.32 -20.98 16.97
C LYS A 129 -21.73 -19.74 17.77
N LEU A 130 -22.99 -19.30 17.65
CA LEU A 130 -23.50 -18.14 18.38
C LEU A 130 -23.41 -18.29 19.90
N HIS A 131 -23.64 -19.50 20.41
CA HIS A 131 -23.47 -19.79 21.83
C HIS A 131 -21.99 -19.75 22.25
N ALA A 132 -21.09 -20.36 21.46
CA ALA A 132 -19.65 -20.33 21.72
C ALA A 132 -19.05 -18.91 21.67
N ALA A 133 -19.47 -18.09 20.70
CA ALA A 133 -19.10 -16.68 20.61
C ALA A 133 -19.62 -15.88 21.82
N MET A 134 -20.89 -16.08 22.20
CA MET A 134 -21.50 -15.44 23.37
C MET A 134 -20.80 -15.82 24.68
N ASP A 135 -20.34 -17.07 24.84
CA ASP A 135 -19.60 -17.52 26.03
C ASP A 135 -18.15 -17.00 26.04
N SER A 136 -17.48 -16.99 24.89
CA SER A 136 -16.13 -16.39 24.74
C SER A 136 -16.15 -14.89 25.05
N LEU A 137 -17.21 -14.19 24.62
CA LEU A 137 -17.40 -12.77 24.90
C LEU A 137 -17.63 -12.47 26.39
N LYS A 138 -18.35 -13.35 27.12
CA LYS A 138 -18.47 -13.26 28.58
C LYS A 138 -17.12 -13.47 29.27
N GLN A 139 -16.33 -14.44 28.81
CA GLN A 139 -14.99 -14.70 29.36
C GLN A 139 -14.09 -13.46 29.19
N MET A 140 -14.06 -12.85 28.01
CA MET A 140 -13.34 -11.59 27.77
C MET A 140 -13.85 -10.46 28.70
N GLN A 141 -15.16 -10.36 28.90
CA GLN A 141 -15.75 -9.38 29.83
C GLN A 141 -15.37 -9.64 31.31
N GLU A 142 -15.28 -10.89 31.75
CA GLU A 142 -14.89 -11.27 33.12
C GLU A 142 -13.40 -11.00 33.42
N VAL A 143 -12.54 -11.23 32.44
CA VAL A 143 -11.11 -10.88 32.53
C VAL A 143 -10.93 -9.36 32.55
N ILE A 144 -11.59 -8.60 31.67
CA ILE A 144 -11.53 -7.12 31.69
C ILE A 144 -12.06 -6.55 33.03
N ALA A 145 -13.14 -7.12 33.58
CA ALA A 145 -13.65 -6.76 34.90
C ALA A 145 -12.71 -7.15 36.06
N THR A 146 -11.73 -8.02 35.80
CA THR A 146 -10.66 -8.39 36.74
C THR A 146 -9.43 -7.51 36.57
N ILE A 147 -9.01 -7.21 35.34
CA ILE A 147 -8.01 -6.19 35.03
C ILE A 147 -8.41 -4.85 35.66
N ARG A 148 -9.67 -4.42 35.51
CA ARG A 148 -10.17 -3.20 36.17
C ARG A 148 -10.16 -3.24 37.70
N ARG A 149 -10.18 -4.43 38.31
CA ARG A 149 -10.13 -4.59 39.77
C ARG A 149 -8.72 -4.31 40.29
N GLU A 150 -7.71 -4.78 39.58
CA GLU A 150 -6.30 -4.52 39.89
C GLU A 150 -5.88 -3.11 39.48
N PHE A 151 -6.39 -2.60 38.36
CA PHE A 151 -6.26 -1.19 37.96
C PHE A 151 -6.74 -0.23 39.06
N ALA A 152 -7.91 -0.52 39.62
CA ALA A 152 -8.45 0.21 40.77
C ALA A 152 -7.71 -0.07 42.09
N ASN A 153 -6.76 -1.01 42.16
CA ASN A 153 -5.84 -1.16 43.30
C ASN A 153 -4.63 -0.22 43.14
N PHE A 154 -4.08 -0.08 41.93
CA PHE A 154 -3.01 0.88 41.64
C PHE A 154 -3.46 2.34 41.90
N GLU A 155 -4.69 2.69 41.52
CA GLU A 155 -5.30 4.00 41.80
C GLU A 155 -5.31 4.35 43.31
N LYS A 156 -5.39 3.34 44.20
CA LYS A 156 -5.33 3.56 45.66
C LYS A 156 -3.92 3.78 46.20
N ALA A 157 -2.88 3.36 45.47
CA ALA A 157 -1.49 3.67 45.82
C ALA A 157 -1.13 5.13 45.45
N LEU A 158 -1.82 5.69 44.45
CA LEU A 158 -1.65 7.06 43.98
C LEU A 158 -2.31 8.14 44.86
N ASP A 159 -3.37 7.84 45.62
CA ASP A 159 -4.05 8.83 46.50
C ASP A 159 -3.38 8.96 47.89
N PRO A 160 -2.69 10.08 48.21
CA PRO A 160 -2.09 10.28 49.53
C PRO A 160 -3.14 10.64 50.60
N SER A 161 -4.35 11.06 50.19
CA SER A 161 -5.34 11.70 51.06
C SER A 161 -5.91 10.78 52.14
N HIS A 162 -5.85 9.45 51.97
CA HIS A 162 -6.47 8.52 52.91
C HIS A 162 -5.58 8.11 54.11
N ARG A 163 -4.41 8.73 54.30
CA ARG A 163 -3.53 8.48 55.47
C ARG A 163 -4.05 9.07 56.79
N LYS A 164 -5.05 8.36 57.35
CA LYS A 164 -5.52 8.35 58.75
C LYS A 164 -5.36 9.64 59.56
N ALA A 165 -6.48 10.30 59.84
CA ALA A 165 -6.61 11.14 61.02
C ALA A 165 -6.26 10.34 62.29
N GLY A 166 -5.19 10.72 62.98
CA GLY A 166 -4.71 10.10 64.20
C GLY A 166 -4.02 11.14 65.08
N ASN A 167 -4.42 11.23 66.35
CA ASN A 167 -4.07 12.35 67.22
C ASN A 167 -2.55 12.52 67.42
N SER A 168 -2.09 13.76 67.29
CA SER A 168 -0.83 14.24 67.89
C SER A 168 -1.11 15.57 68.61
N GLU A 169 -1.18 15.55 69.93
CA GLU A 169 -1.34 16.75 70.75
C GLU A 169 0.02 17.40 71.06
N GLY A 170 0.04 18.74 71.05
CA GLY A 170 0.94 19.63 71.81
C GLY A 170 2.39 19.19 72.08
N GLY A 171 3.35 19.75 71.32
CA GLY A 171 4.78 19.53 71.51
C GLY A 171 5.70 20.70 71.13
N ALA A 172 5.33 21.93 71.48
CA ALA A 172 6.14 23.11 71.13
C ALA A 172 7.25 23.39 72.16
N TYR A 173 8.51 23.40 71.71
CA TYR A 173 9.64 24.05 72.41
C TYR A 173 10.65 24.65 71.42
N GLU A 174 11.42 25.62 71.92
CA GLU A 174 12.49 26.36 71.24
C GLU A 174 13.73 25.44 70.97
N ASN A 175 14.81 25.83 70.29
CA ASN A 175 15.30 27.18 69.94
C ASN A 175 16.17 27.13 68.67
N GLY A 176 16.56 28.29 68.14
CA GLY A 176 17.12 28.41 66.80
C GLY A 176 18.58 27.99 66.60
N HIS A 177 18.91 27.69 65.35
CA HIS A 177 20.23 27.92 64.76
C HIS A 177 20.06 28.45 63.33
N VAL A 178 20.78 29.52 62.98
CA VAL A 178 20.77 30.06 61.61
C VAL A 178 21.62 29.16 60.72
N SER A 179 20.98 28.28 59.96
CA SER A 179 21.65 27.46 58.94
C SER A 179 21.84 28.26 57.65
N SER A 180 23.07 28.29 57.13
CA SER A 180 23.47 29.15 56.00
C SER A 180 23.20 28.47 54.65
N HIS A 181 21.93 28.23 54.31
CA HIS A 181 21.55 27.36 53.19
C HIS A 181 20.81 28.05 52.02
N THR A 182 20.43 29.32 52.16
CA THR A 182 19.52 30.02 51.24
C THR A 182 20.13 30.52 49.91
N THR A 183 21.46 30.55 49.77
CA THR A 183 22.09 31.06 48.54
C THR A 183 22.11 30.02 47.41
N ILE A 184 22.44 28.77 47.73
CA ILE A 184 22.54 27.67 46.74
C ILE A 184 21.14 27.28 46.21
N GLN A 185 20.11 27.35 47.06
CA GLN A 185 18.74 27.01 46.68
C GLN A 185 18.17 27.97 45.62
N ALA A 186 18.52 29.26 45.66
CA ALA A 186 18.05 30.24 44.68
C ALA A 186 18.64 30.02 43.28
N GLU A 187 19.90 29.55 43.19
CA GLU A 187 20.56 29.26 41.92
C GLU A 187 20.07 27.92 41.33
N GLY A 188 19.85 26.91 42.19
CA GLY A 188 19.15 25.68 41.79
C GLY A 188 17.73 25.93 41.28
N GLN A 189 16.93 26.73 41.99
CA GLN A 189 15.58 27.12 41.57
C GLN A 189 15.59 27.91 40.25
N ARG A 190 16.59 28.77 40.03
CA ARG A 190 16.76 29.50 38.76
C ARG A 190 17.07 28.55 37.60
N ASN A 191 17.92 27.54 37.81
CA ASN A 191 18.24 26.55 36.80
C ASN A 191 17.02 25.68 36.46
N VAL A 192 16.24 25.27 37.46
CA VAL A 192 14.97 24.54 37.24
C VAL A 192 13.96 25.39 36.47
N LEU A 193 13.79 26.67 36.84
CA LEU A 193 12.92 27.59 36.09
C LEU A 193 13.37 27.76 34.64
N GLN A 194 14.68 27.90 34.39
CA GLN A 194 15.22 28.01 33.03
C GLN A 194 15.07 26.70 32.23
N MET A 195 15.18 25.54 32.87
CA MET A 195 14.91 24.24 32.23
C MET A 195 13.42 24.08 31.89
N LEU A 196 12.51 24.51 32.76
CA LEU A 196 11.07 24.52 32.49
C LEU A 196 10.70 25.51 31.37
N GLU A 197 11.28 26.71 31.37
CA GLU A 197 11.12 27.71 30.31
C GLU A 197 11.60 27.17 28.95
N GLN A 198 12.75 26.47 28.93
CA GLN A 198 13.23 25.77 27.72
C GLN A 198 12.34 24.58 27.32
N SER A 199 11.80 23.83 28.28
CA SER A 199 10.88 22.72 28.02
C SER A 199 9.59 23.20 27.37
N ILE A 200 8.97 24.25 27.93
CA ILE A 200 7.76 24.88 27.38
C ILE A 200 8.03 25.48 26.00
N ALA A 201 9.22 26.07 25.77
CA ALA A 201 9.60 26.57 24.45
C ALA A 201 9.76 25.45 23.41
N ASN A 202 10.30 24.28 23.81
CA ASN A 202 10.42 23.10 22.96
C ASN A 202 9.04 22.47 22.68
N GLU A 203 8.17 22.42 23.69
CA GLU A 203 6.80 21.90 23.61
C GLU A 203 5.94 22.73 22.65
N LEU A 204 6.00 24.07 22.73
CA LEU A 204 5.31 24.97 21.80
C LEU A 204 5.83 24.86 20.35
N ASP A 205 7.12 24.63 20.15
CA ASP A 205 7.68 24.37 18.81
C ASP A 205 7.25 22.99 18.27
N LEU A 206 7.05 21.99 19.14
CA LEU A 206 6.51 20.68 18.79
C LEU A 206 5.01 20.73 18.48
N GLU A 207 4.20 21.41 19.30
CA GLU A 207 2.76 21.65 19.06
C GLU A 207 2.56 22.38 17.72
N LYS A 208 3.41 23.37 17.43
CA LYS A 208 3.40 24.04 16.12
C LYS A 208 3.74 23.07 14.98
N LYS A 209 4.78 22.24 15.12
CA LYS A 209 5.13 21.23 14.09
C LYS A 209 4.01 20.20 13.88
N LEU A 210 3.31 19.80 14.94
CA LEU A 210 2.13 18.93 14.86
C LEU A 210 0.96 19.64 14.18
N SER A 211 0.79 20.95 14.39
CA SER A 211 -0.20 21.77 13.70
C SER A 211 0.10 21.92 12.21
N ASP A 212 1.35 22.24 11.85
CA ASP A 212 1.84 22.32 10.46
C ASP A 212 1.70 20.95 9.75
N LEU A 213 1.97 19.84 10.45
CA LEU A 213 1.76 18.48 9.96
C LEU A 213 0.27 18.13 9.79
N GLY A 214 -0.60 18.55 10.71
CA GLY A 214 -2.04 18.35 10.61
C GLY A 214 -2.66 19.03 9.38
N VAL A 215 -2.18 20.23 9.04
CA VAL A 215 -2.56 20.92 7.79
C VAL A 215 -2.11 20.12 6.57
N LEU A 216 -0.88 19.58 6.57
CA LEU A 216 -0.38 18.73 5.49
C LEU A 216 -1.16 17.41 5.36
N VAL A 217 -1.58 16.80 6.47
CA VAL A 217 -2.40 15.57 6.47
C VAL A 217 -3.78 15.82 5.86
N GLU A 218 -4.46 16.93 6.20
CA GLU A 218 -5.74 17.29 5.56
C GLU A 218 -5.54 17.67 4.08
N GLU A 219 -4.43 18.29 3.68
CA GLU A 219 -4.11 18.52 2.26
C GLU A 219 -3.91 17.19 1.50
N LEU A 220 -3.17 16.24 2.08
CA LEU A 220 -2.96 14.91 1.51
C LEU A 220 -4.25 14.10 1.41
N LYS A 221 -5.12 14.19 2.42
CA LYS A 221 -6.45 13.57 2.45
C LYS A 221 -7.40 14.15 1.39
N MET A 222 -7.38 15.47 1.19
CA MET A 222 -8.12 16.12 0.09
C MET A 222 -7.59 15.70 -1.29
N LYS A 223 -6.28 15.53 -1.45
CA LYS A 223 -5.67 14.97 -2.68
C LYS A 223 -6.04 13.50 -2.89
N LEU A 224 -6.03 12.69 -1.83
CA LEU A 224 -6.43 11.28 -1.88
C LEU A 224 -7.87 11.13 -2.35
N HIS A 225 -8.83 11.84 -1.72
CA HIS A 225 -10.23 11.83 -2.16
C HIS A 225 -10.41 12.31 -3.61
N HIS A 226 -9.61 13.26 -4.08
CA HIS A 226 -9.65 13.68 -5.49
C HIS A 226 -9.17 12.55 -6.45
N VAL A 227 -8.11 11.83 -6.07
CA VAL A 227 -7.60 10.67 -6.83
C VAL A 227 -8.58 9.50 -6.79
N GLU A 228 -9.19 9.20 -5.65
CA GLU A 228 -10.25 8.19 -5.50
C GLU A 228 -11.45 8.50 -6.42
N HIS A 229 -11.92 9.75 -6.44
CA HIS A 229 -13.01 10.18 -7.32
C HIS A 229 -12.65 10.08 -8.81
N GLY A 230 -11.39 10.36 -9.16
CA GLY A 230 -10.86 10.15 -10.51
C GLY A 230 -10.77 8.68 -10.88
N SER A 231 -10.38 7.81 -9.94
CA SER A 231 -10.33 6.36 -10.11
C SER A 231 -11.71 5.77 -10.40
N TYR A 232 -12.74 6.20 -9.65
CA TYR A 232 -14.12 5.75 -9.86
C TYR A 232 -14.64 6.10 -11.27
N PHE A 233 -14.40 7.32 -11.73
CA PHE A 233 -14.77 7.74 -13.09
C PHE A 233 -13.99 6.98 -14.17
N LEU A 234 -12.70 6.72 -13.93
CA LEU A 234 -11.87 5.93 -14.83
C LEU A 234 -12.37 4.47 -14.91
N GLU A 235 -12.72 3.87 -13.78
CA GLU A 235 -13.26 2.51 -13.67
C GLU A 235 -14.57 2.35 -14.46
N GLU A 236 -15.56 3.24 -14.24
CA GLU A 236 -16.81 3.27 -15.03
C GLU A 236 -16.52 3.42 -16.54
N SER A 237 -15.56 4.28 -16.90
CA SER A 237 -15.19 4.48 -18.32
C SER A 237 -14.52 3.25 -18.94
N VAL A 238 -13.70 2.52 -18.18
CA VAL A 238 -12.99 1.31 -18.62
C VAL A 238 -13.95 0.13 -18.73
N GLU A 239 -14.89 -0.03 -17.80
CA GLU A 239 -15.98 -1.01 -17.91
C GLU A 239 -16.83 -0.74 -19.16
N ALA A 240 -17.32 0.49 -19.31
CA ALA A 240 -18.13 0.88 -20.47
C ALA A 240 -17.37 0.82 -21.81
N ILE A 241 -16.04 0.90 -21.84
CA ILE A 241 -15.21 0.63 -23.03
C ILE A 241 -15.10 -0.88 -23.27
N SER A 242 -14.88 -1.67 -22.22
CA SER A 242 -14.71 -3.12 -22.30
C SER A 242 -15.99 -3.83 -22.77
N GLU A 243 -17.16 -3.44 -22.26
CA GLU A 243 -18.46 -3.92 -22.76
C GLU A 243 -18.63 -3.67 -24.26
N ARG A 244 -18.34 -2.44 -24.71
CA ARG A 244 -18.45 -2.07 -26.14
C ARG A 244 -17.44 -2.81 -27.00
N MET A 245 -16.23 -3.05 -26.50
CA MET A 245 -15.20 -3.83 -27.19
C MET A 245 -15.67 -5.28 -27.38
N PHE A 246 -16.14 -5.93 -26.30
CA PHE A 246 -16.67 -7.29 -26.35
C PHE A 246 -17.91 -7.39 -27.26
N ALA A 247 -18.83 -6.43 -27.21
CA ALA A 247 -19.97 -6.38 -28.11
C ALA A 247 -19.57 -6.24 -29.59
N ALA A 248 -18.56 -5.41 -29.89
CA ALA A 248 -18.03 -5.24 -31.23
C ALA A 248 -17.28 -6.49 -31.73
N GLU A 249 -16.52 -7.16 -30.86
CA GLU A 249 -15.80 -8.40 -31.17
C GLU A 249 -16.79 -9.55 -31.48
N ASN A 250 -17.81 -9.76 -30.65
CA ASN A 250 -18.90 -10.71 -30.91
C ASN A 250 -19.63 -10.41 -32.23
N ALA A 251 -19.90 -9.14 -32.53
CA ALA A 251 -20.47 -8.75 -33.81
C ALA A 251 -19.53 -9.06 -34.99
N SER A 252 -18.22 -8.86 -34.82
CA SER A 252 -17.21 -9.16 -35.85
C SER A 252 -17.12 -10.67 -36.14
N GLU A 253 -17.20 -11.53 -35.13
CA GLU A 253 -17.21 -12.99 -35.31
C GLU A 253 -18.49 -13.46 -36.02
N LEU A 254 -19.65 -12.89 -35.67
CA LEU A 254 -20.90 -13.14 -36.41
C LEU A 254 -20.81 -12.71 -37.88
N PHE A 255 -20.18 -11.57 -38.18
CA PHE A 255 -19.90 -11.16 -39.56
C PHE A 255 -18.86 -12.07 -40.24
N LEU A 256 -17.83 -12.54 -39.54
CA LEU A 256 -16.83 -13.47 -40.06
C LEU A 256 -17.48 -14.80 -40.48
N VAL A 257 -18.27 -15.41 -39.59
CA VAL A 257 -19.05 -16.63 -39.87
C VAL A 257 -20.00 -16.42 -41.04
N THR A 258 -20.74 -15.30 -41.06
CA THR A 258 -21.67 -14.96 -42.15
C THR A 258 -20.95 -14.77 -43.49
N SER A 259 -19.79 -14.12 -43.50
CA SER A 259 -18.99 -13.89 -44.71
C SER A 259 -18.40 -15.20 -45.26
N LYS A 260 -17.95 -16.10 -44.36
CA LYS A 260 -17.42 -17.43 -44.71
C LYS A 260 -18.50 -18.29 -45.36
N GLU A 261 -19.72 -18.27 -44.83
CA GLU A 261 -20.86 -18.95 -45.44
C GLU A 261 -21.28 -18.31 -46.78
N LEU A 262 -21.26 -16.97 -46.88
CA LEU A 262 -21.53 -16.29 -48.15
C LEU A 262 -20.50 -16.69 -49.23
N VAL A 263 -19.21 -16.77 -48.89
CA VAL A 263 -18.14 -17.24 -49.77
C VAL A 263 -18.34 -18.71 -50.17
N ASN A 264 -18.70 -19.60 -49.25
CA ASN A 264 -19.05 -20.99 -49.57
C ASN A 264 -20.18 -21.08 -50.60
N ARG A 265 -21.23 -20.26 -50.42
CA ARG A 265 -22.38 -20.20 -51.33
C ARG A 265 -22.01 -19.62 -52.69
N ILE A 266 -21.18 -18.57 -52.76
CA ILE A 266 -20.65 -18.00 -54.00
C ILE A 266 -19.81 -19.04 -54.76
N ASN A 267 -18.87 -19.72 -54.09
CA ASN A 267 -18.06 -20.78 -54.70
C ASN A 267 -18.93 -21.92 -55.25
N THR A 268 -19.99 -22.30 -54.53
CA THR A 268 -20.96 -23.31 -54.98
C THR A 268 -21.72 -22.85 -56.22
N MET A 269 -22.20 -21.61 -56.26
CA MET A 269 -22.87 -21.03 -57.43
C MET A 269 -21.91 -20.91 -58.63
N GLN A 270 -20.66 -20.52 -58.42
CA GLN A 270 -19.66 -20.41 -59.47
C GLN A 270 -19.30 -21.78 -60.08
N TYR A 271 -19.24 -22.83 -59.26
CA TYR A 271 -19.11 -24.21 -59.74
C TYR A 271 -20.33 -24.65 -60.56
N GLN A 272 -21.56 -24.38 -60.07
CA GLN A 272 -22.80 -24.67 -60.80
C GLN A 272 -22.90 -23.93 -62.14
N LEU A 273 -22.53 -22.64 -62.16
CA LEU A 273 -22.51 -21.80 -63.37
C LEU A 273 -21.49 -22.33 -64.39
N SER A 274 -20.29 -22.71 -63.93
CA SER A 274 -19.25 -23.31 -64.77
C SER A 274 -19.70 -24.63 -65.38
N ALA A 275 -20.31 -25.52 -64.58
CA ALA A 275 -20.90 -26.77 -65.07
C ALA A 275 -22.05 -26.52 -66.07
N SER A 276 -22.86 -25.47 -65.86
CA SER A 276 -23.90 -25.06 -66.82
C SER A 276 -23.30 -24.57 -68.14
N GLY A 277 -22.26 -23.73 -68.11
CA GLY A 277 -21.59 -23.21 -69.31
C GLY A 277 -20.94 -24.31 -70.15
N CYS A 278 -20.35 -25.33 -69.52
CA CYS A 278 -19.88 -26.54 -70.22
C CYS A 278 -21.02 -27.30 -70.90
N ARG A 279 -22.18 -27.42 -70.24
CA ARG A 279 -23.37 -28.12 -70.76
C ARG A 279 -24.06 -27.35 -71.88
N GLU A 280 -24.09 -26.02 -71.79
CA GLU A 280 -24.55 -25.12 -72.85
C GLU A 280 -23.62 -25.20 -74.08
N SER A 281 -22.31 -25.24 -73.87
CA SER A 281 -21.32 -25.39 -74.95
C SER A 281 -21.46 -26.71 -75.71
N ASP A 282 -21.71 -27.81 -75.00
CA ASP A 282 -22.02 -29.13 -75.57
C ASP A 282 -23.34 -29.12 -76.39
N LEU A 283 -24.40 -28.48 -75.87
CA LEU A 283 -25.66 -28.29 -76.59
C LEU A 283 -25.50 -27.40 -77.82
N LYS A 284 -24.69 -26.34 -77.73
CA LYS A 284 -24.39 -25.44 -78.85
C LYS A 284 -23.62 -26.16 -79.96
N ALA A 285 -22.61 -26.95 -79.62
CA ALA A 285 -21.87 -27.76 -80.59
C ALA A 285 -22.79 -28.76 -81.33
N LYS A 286 -23.76 -29.36 -80.61
CA LYS A 286 -24.79 -30.23 -81.20
C LYS A 286 -25.78 -29.49 -82.10
N LEU A 287 -26.11 -28.23 -81.77
CA LEU A 287 -26.96 -27.37 -82.61
C LEU A 287 -26.23 -26.91 -83.88
N GLU A 288 -24.95 -26.55 -83.79
CA GLU A 288 -24.12 -26.20 -84.95
C GLU A 288 -23.93 -27.43 -85.86
N GLN A 289 -23.74 -28.62 -85.29
CA GLN A 289 -23.70 -29.88 -86.02
C GLN A 289 -25.02 -30.17 -86.78
N SER A 290 -26.19 -29.96 -86.16
CA SER A 290 -27.48 -30.19 -86.82
C SER A 290 -27.82 -29.12 -87.86
N LEU A 291 -27.37 -27.86 -87.67
CA LEU A 291 -27.47 -26.81 -88.69
C LEU A 291 -26.67 -27.18 -89.95
N VAL A 292 -25.45 -27.71 -89.81
CA VAL A 292 -24.64 -28.17 -90.95
C VAL A 292 -25.32 -29.33 -91.69
N GLN A 293 -25.97 -30.25 -90.97
CA GLN A 293 -26.77 -31.32 -91.59
C GLN A 293 -27.99 -30.77 -92.34
N LEU A 294 -28.69 -29.78 -91.77
CA LEU A 294 -29.85 -29.15 -92.40
C LEU A 294 -29.47 -28.41 -93.69
N ASN A 295 -28.35 -27.68 -93.68
CA ASN A 295 -27.85 -26.96 -94.86
C ASN A 295 -27.42 -27.92 -95.98
N ALA A 296 -26.82 -29.07 -95.64
CA ALA A 296 -26.51 -30.12 -96.60
C ALA A 296 -27.77 -30.74 -97.24
N LEU A 297 -28.87 -30.83 -96.48
CA LEU A 297 -30.19 -31.23 -97.00
C LEU A 297 -30.82 -30.15 -97.88
N ASN A 298 -30.76 -28.88 -97.48
CA ASN A 298 -31.39 -27.78 -98.22
C ASN A 298 -30.71 -27.53 -99.58
N GLY A 299 -29.39 -27.72 -99.68
CA GLY A 299 -28.67 -27.70 -100.95
C GLY A 299 -29.11 -28.78 -101.96
N SER A 300 -29.87 -29.78 -101.52
CA SER A 300 -30.50 -30.78 -102.40
C SER A 300 -31.91 -30.37 -102.89
N LEU A 301 -32.46 -29.24 -102.42
CA LEU A 301 -33.83 -28.79 -102.70
C LEU A 301 -33.90 -27.66 -103.73
N GLU A 302 -32.92 -26.75 -103.74
CA GLU A 302 -32.90 -25.57 -104.65
C GLU A 302 -32.75 -25.94 -106.15
N MET A 303 -32.37 -27.18 -106.47
CA MET A 303 -32.22 -27.69 -107.84
C MET A 303 -33.56 -27.96 -108.57
N MET A 304 -34.71 -27.53 -108.04
CA MET A 304 -36.03 -28.02 -108.48
C MET A 304 -37.07 -26.97 -108.90
N GLN A 305 -36.84 -25.66 -108.78
CA GLN A 305 -37.85 -24.62 -109.09
C GLN A 305 -37.26 -23.31 -109.66
N ASN A 306 -37.73 -22.81 -110.81
CA ASN A 306 -37.57 -21.40 -111.24
C ASN A 306 -38.42 -20.99 -112.50
N GLY A 307 -38.86 -19.71 -112.57
CA GLY A 307 -39.75 -19.09 -113.59
C GLY A 307 -41.25 -19.06 -113.17
N GLY A 308 -42.19 -18.24 -113.70
CA GLY A 308 -42.26 -17.15 -114.71
C GLY A 308 -43.78 -16.83 -114.96
N GLU A 309 -44.31 -15.77 -115.62
CA GLU A 309 -43.84 -14.54 -116.32
C GLU A 309 -45.00 -13.46 -116.26
N GLU A 310 -44.90 -12.28 -116.92
CA GLU A 310 -45.85 -11.13 -116.74
C GLU A 310 -46.41 -10.40 -118.00
N ASN A 311 -47.69 -9.93 -117.90
CA ASN A 311 -48.33 -8.65 -118.36
C ASN A 311 -48.44 -8.19 -119.86
N ALA A 312 -49.62 -7.63 -120.24
CA ALA A 312 -49.91 -6.82 -121.48
C ALA A 312 -51.24 -5.99 -121.39
N SER A 313 -51.58 -5.11 -122.38
CA SER A 313 -52.72 -4.13 -122.31
C SER A 313 -53.42 -3.75 -123.67
N GLN A 314 -54.29 -2.70 -123.71
CA GLN A 314 -55.48 -2.51 -124.58
C GLN A 314 -55.44 -1.37 -125.68
N ASP A 315 -56.52 -1.20 -126.48
CA ASP A 315 -56.63 -0.61 -127.85
C ASP A 315 -57.52 0.69 -128.00
N SER A 316 -58.02 1.03 -129.22
CA SER A 316 -58.19 2.39 -129.81
C SER A 316 -59.59 2.76 -130.41
N MET A 317 -59.69 3.76 -131.32
CA MET A 317 -60.95 4.46 -131.72
C MET A 317 -61.00 4.99 -133.20
N GLN A 318 -62.19 5.18 -133.80
CA GLN A 318 -62.38 5.41 -135.26
C GLN A 318 -63.37 6.57 -135.65
N ARG A 319 -63.39 7.02 -136.93
CA ARG A 319 -64.21 8.16 -137.44
C ARG A 319 -64.53 8.09 -138.96
N GLN A 320 -65.71 8.58 -139.44
CA GLN A 320 -65.92 9.00 -140.85
C GLN A 320 -66.99 10.13 -141.02
N ARG A 321 -67.38 10.48 -142.27
CA ARG A 321 -67.79 11.83 -142.72
C ARG A 321 -68.57 11.79 -144.07
N LEU A 322 -69.52 12.70 -144.36
CA LEU A 322 -69.69 13.46 -145.65
C LEU A 322 -70.93 14.40 -145.69
N SER A 323 -70.99 15.31 -146.69
CA SER A 323 -72.02 16.35 -146.89
C SER A 323 -72.01 16.90 -148.35
N THR A 324 -73.05 17.63 -148.80
CA THR A 324 -73.18 18.23 -150.15
C THR A 324 -73.94 19.60 -150.14
N PRO A 325 -73.73 20.49 -151.14
CA PRO A 325 -73.62 21.93 -150.82
C PRO A 325 -74.35 22.92 -151.75
N GLU A 326 -75.66 23.14 -151.61
CA GLU A 326 -76.36 24.28 -152.24
C GLU A 326 -77.13 25.19 -151.25
N PHE A 327 -77.19 24.82 -149.97
CA PHE A 327 -77.62 25.72 -148.88
C PHE A 327 -76.76 27.01 -148.80
N PHE A 328 -75.56 26.99 -149.40
CA PHE A 328 -74.51 28.00 -149.31
C PHE A 328 -74.95 29.42 -149.71
N ALA A 329 -75.90 29.58 -150.65
CA ALA A 329 -76.42 30.89 -151.05
C ALA A 329 -77.30 31.54 -149.96
N LEU A 330 -78.02 30.73 -149.17
CA LEU A 330 -78.75 31.19 -147.98
C LEU A 330 -77.79 31.31 -146.79
N GLN A 331 -76.84 30.38 -146.67
CA GLN A 331 -75.78 30.39 -145.67
C GLN A 331 -75.00 31.70 -145.70
N HIS A 332 -74.63 32.27 -146.84
CA HIS A 332 -73.88 33.55 -146.85
C HIS A 332 -74.65 34.73 -146.20
N LYS A 333 -76.00 34.69 -146.16
CA LYS A 333 -76.79 35.68 -145.40
C LYS A 333 -76.85 35.35 -143.90
N VAL A 334 -76.99 34.07 -143.55
CA VAL A 334 -76.94 33.59 -142.17
C VAL A 334 -75.55 33.86 -141.57
N GLN A 335 -74.49 33.47 -142.26
CA GLN A 335 -73.08 33.66 -141.92
C GLN A 335 -72.73 35.12 -141.62
N LYS A 336 -73.30 36.10 -142.35
CA LYS A 336 -73.07 37.53 -142.06
C LYS A 336 -73.75 37.99 -140.76
N LEU A 337 -74.87 37.38 -140.37
CA LEU A 337 -75.50 37.60 -139.07
C LEU A 337 -74.78 36.82 -137.96
N GLU A 338 -74.36 35.57 -138.22
CA GLU A 338 -73.51 34.77 -137.34
C GLU A 338 -72.16 35.43 -137.10
N GLU A 339 -71.61 36.20 -138.05
CA GLU A 339 -70.34 36.93 -137.90
C GLU A 339 -70.49 38.12 -136.95
N TRP A 340 -71.59 38.87 -137.07
CA TRP A 340 -71.93 39.94 -136.14
C TRP A 340 -72.25 39.39 -134.74
N LEU A 341 -72.95 38.26 -134.66
CA LEU A 341 -73.22 37.55 -133.41
C LEU A 341 -71.93 36.96 -132.80
N ARG A 342 -71.03 36.41 -133.62
CA ARG A 342 -69.73 35.86 -133.22
C ARG A 342 -68.80 36.93 -132.67
N GLU A 343 -68.75 38.10 -133.29
CA GLU A 343 -68.00 39.26 -132.79
C GLU A 343 -68.54 39.70 -131.42
N SER A 344 -69.86 39.90 -131.32
CA SER A 344 -70.50 40.32 -130.06
C SER A 344 -70.40 39.26 -128.95
N CYS A 345 -70.46 37.97 -129.29
CA CYS A 345 -70.27 36.87 -128.33
C CYS A 345 -68.80 36.71 -127.94
N SER A 346 -67.83 37.02 -128.81
CA SER A 346 -66.40 36.95 -128.49
C SER A 346 -66.01 38.02 -127.47
N GLN A 347 -66.55 39.24 -127.60
CA GLN A 347 -66.38 40.30 -126.61
C GLN A 347 -67.01 39.92 -125.25
N LEU A 348 -68.17 39.25 -125.27
CA LEU A 348 -68.82 38.77 -124.06
C LEU A 348 -68.07 37.59 -123.41
N GLN A 349 -67.53 36.66 -124.21
CA GLN A 349 -66.71 35.54 -123.75
C GLN A 349 -65.39 36.00 -123.11
N PHE A 350 -64.76 37.07 -123.61
CA PHE A 350 -63.54 37.58 -122.97
C PHE A 350 -63.81 38.06 -121.53
N VAL A 351 -64.96 38.69 -121.29
CA VAL A 351 -65.38 39.13 -119.96
C VAL A 351 -65.78 37.96 -119.06
N THR A 352 -66.53 36.96 -119.57
CA THR A 352 -66.88 35.79 -118.75
C THR A 352 -65.67 34.90 -118.44
N VAL A 353 -64.80 34.62 -119.41
CA VAL A 353 -63.58 33.82 -119.19
C VAL A 353 -62.62 34.50 -118.20
N SER A 354 -62.49 35.83 -118.25
CA SER A 354 -61.71 36.59 -117.26
C SER A 354 -62.38 36.70 -115.88
N THR A 355 -63.62 36.24 -115.72
CA THR A 355 -64.34 36.20 -114.44
C THR A 355 -64.38 34.78 -113.87
N GLU A 356 -64.78 33.78 -114.67
CA GLU A 356 -64.78 32.35 -114.32
C GLU A 356 -63.39 31.79 -114.01
N GLY A 357 -62.32 32.41 -114.54
CA GLY A 357 -60.94 32.07 -114.15
C GLY A 357 -60.66 32.35 -112.67
N ASN A 358 -61.12 33.50 -112.15
CA ASN A 358 -60.85 33.91 -110.76
C ASN A 358 -61.66 33.13 -109.73
N GLU A 359 -62.85 32.63 -110.08
CA GLU A 359 -63.68 31.84 -109.15
C GLU A 359 -63.15 30.42 -108.90
N LYS A 360 -62.29 29.88 -109.79
CA LYS A 360 -61.70 28.54 -109.64
C LYS A 360 -60.32 28.52 -108.96
N GLU A 361 -59.62 29.65 -108.88
CA GLU A 361 -58.41 29.77 -108.06
C GLU A 361 -58.70 30.15 -106.59
N GLN A 362 -59.85 30.76 -106.29
CA GLN A 362 -60.21 31.14 -104.90
C GLN A 362 -61.09 30.12 -104.16
N ASN A 363 -61.80 29.23 -104.86
CA ASN A 363 -62.64 28.20 -104.24
C ASN A 363 -61.95 26.83 -104.22
N MET A 364 -61.04 26.63 -103.26
CA MET A 364 -60.55 25.30 -102.86
C MET A 364 -61.73 24.34 -102.65
N SER A 365 -61.63 23.09 -103.12
CA SER A 365 -62.80 22.20 -103.11
C SER A 365 -63.31 21.93 -101.69
N PRO A 366 -64.62 21.72 -101.47
CA PRO A 366 -65.16 21.43 -100.13
C PRO A 366 -64.51 20.23 -99.44
N SER A 367 -64.08 19.23 -100.23
CA SER A 367 -63.27 18.09 -99.82
C SER A 367 -61.87 18.46 -99.32
N GLU A 368 -61.18 19.38 -100.00
CA GLU A 368 -59.86 19.87 -99.57
C GLU A 368 -60.00 20.76 -98.33
N ILE A 369 -60.99 21.66 -98.30
CA ILE A 369 -61.31 22.46 -97.09
C ILE A 369 -61.59 21.53 -95.90
N SER A 370 -62.32 20.43 -96.09
CA SER A 370 -62.54 19.44 -95.04
C SER A 370 -61.26 18.70 -94.65
N ARG A 371 -60.39 18.36 -95.61
CA ARG A 371 -59.10 17.71 -95.34
C ARG A 371 -58.16 18.63 -94.55
N PHE A 372 -58.03 19.89 -94.93
CA PHE A 372 -57.25 20.89 -94.19
C PHE A 372 -57.86 21.17 -92.81
N ARG A 373 -59.19 21.22 -92.67
CA ARG A 373 -59.85 21.37 -91.36
C ARG A 373 -59.54 20.20 -90.42
N ASN A 374 -59.53 18.96 -90.93
CA ASN A 374 -59.15 17.80 -90.14
C ASN A 374 -57.67 17.87 -89.73
N ILE A 375 -56.76 18.17 -90.67
CA ILE A 375 -55.33 18.38 -90.37
C ILE A 375 -55.10 19.49 -89.33
N ILE A 376 -55.86 20.59 -89.41
CA ILE A 376 -55.80 21.69 -88.43
C ILE A 376 -56.27 21.22 -87.04
N ASN A 377 -57.32 20.40 -86.97
CA ASN A 377 -57.78 19.80 -85.71
C ASN A 377 -56.74 18.81 -85.15
N ASP A 378 -56.19 17.92 -85.97
CA ASP A 378 -55.16 16.96 -85.58
C ASP A 378 -53.90 17.67 -85.04
N ILE A 379 -53.48 18.76 -85.71
CA ILE A 379 -52.39 19.62 -85.26
C ILE A 379 -52.75 20.33 -83.94
N LYS A 380 -53.97 20.87 -83.80
CA LYS A 380 -54.42 21.55 -82.58
C LYS A 380 -54.46 20.62 -81.37
N ASP A 381 -54.92 19.39 -81.56
CA ASP A 381 -54.95 18.36 -80.51
C ASP A 381 -53.53 17.89 -80.18
N ALA A 382 -52.66 17.75 -81.19
CA ALA A 382 -51.23 17.46 -80.99
C ALA A 382 -50.50 18.59 -80.22
N VAL A 383 -50.79 19.85 -80.52
CA VAL A 383 -50.26 21.03 -79.81
C VAL A 383 -50.78 21.05 -78.38
N SER A 384 -52.08 20.89 -78.14
CA SER A 384 -52.67 20.82 -76.79
C SER A 384 -52.05 19.70 -75.94
N LYS A 385 -51.72 18.57 -76.59
CA LYS A 385 -51.05 17.39 -76.00
C LYS A 385 -49.52 17.52 -75.91
N ALA A 386 -48.93 18.55 -76.49
CA ALA A 386 -47.52 18.92 -76.33
C ALA A 386 -47.36 20.01 -75.25
N GLU A 387 -48.26 20.99 -75.23
CA GLU A 387 -48.36 22.06 -74.24
C GLU A 387 -48.58 21.48 -72.83
N SER A 388 -49.60 20.63 -72.65
CA SER A 388 -49.85 19.94 -71.37
C SER A 388 -48.72 19.01 -70.91
N ARG A 389 -47.90 18.49 -71.83
CA ARG A 389 -46.67 17.75 -71.49
C ARG A 389 -45.54 18.69 -71.08
N THR A 390 -45.41 19.83 -71.76
CA THR A 390 -44.40 20.85 -71.49
C THR A 390 -44.64 21.47 -70.11
N GLN A 391 -45.87 21.89 -69.82
CA GLN A 391 -46.28 22.40 -68.51
C GLN A 391 -46.05 21.37 -67.38
N LYS A 392 -46.29 20.07 -67.65
CA LYS A 392 -45.99 18.99 -66.69
C LYS A 392 -44.49 18.74 -66.50
N ALA A 393 -43.66 18.98 -67.52
CA ALA A 393 -42.21 18.91 -67.43
C ALA A 393 -41.64 20.13 -66.70
N GLU A 394 -42.17 21.32 -66.96
CA GLU A 394 -41.84 22.59 -66.31
C GLU A 394 -42.16 22.54 -64.80
N ALA A 395 -43.36 22.10 -64.42
CA ALA A 395 -43.73 21.90 -63.02
C ALA A 395 -42.75 20.94 -62.30
N ARG A 396 -42.35 19.84 -62.96
CA ARG A 396 -41.32 18.93 -62.45
C ARG A 396 -39.93 19.56 -62.38
N CYS A 397 -39.56 20.45 -63.29
CA CYS A 397 -38.29 21.18 -63.23
C CYS A 397 -38.28 22.18 -62.06
N ALA A 398 -39.40 22.85 -61.78
CA ALA A 398 -39.55 23.71 -60.61
C ALA A 398 -39.44 22.91 -59.29
N GLU A 399 -40.15 21.77 -59.20
CA GLU A 399 -40.09 20.83 -58.08
C GLU A 399 -38.67 20.26 -57.86
N LEU A 400 -37.99 19.85 -58.94
CA LEU A 400 -36.60 19.36 -58.90
C LEU A 400 -35.60 20.48 -58.55
N THR A 401 -35.87 21.73 -58.93
CA THR A 401 -35.05 22.89 -58.55
C THR A 401 -35.21 23.18 -57.05
N HIS A 402 -36.43 23.15 -56.53
CA HIS A 402 -36.71 23.32 -55.11
C HIS A 402 -36.01 22.24 -54.27
N THR A 403 -36.13 20.96 -54.65
CA THR A 403 -35.48 19.87 -53.91
C THR A 403 -33.95 19.91 -54.00
N ASN A 404 -33.37 20.31 -55.14
CA ASN A 404 -31.92 20.54 -55.23
C ASN A 404 -31.45 21.68 -54.29
N VAL A 405 -32.18 22.79 -54.21
CA VAL A 405 -31.85 23.90 -53.30
C VAL A 405 -31.93 23.45 -51.84
N GLN A 406 -32.97 22.70 -51.47
CA GLN A 406 -33.12 22.14 -50.11
C GLN A 406 -31.98 21.16 -49.78
N LEU A 407 -31.73 20.16 -50.63
CA LEU A 407 -30.67 19.16 -50.41
C LEU A 407 -29.28 19.80 -50.36
N ASN A 408 -29.03 20.85 -51.13
CA ASN A 408 -27.79 21.62 -51.05
C ASN A 408 -27.70 22.42 -49.73
N GLY A 409 -28.81 22.92 -49.18
CA GLY A 409 -28.84 23.51 -47.84
C GLY A 409 -28.52 22.50 -46.75
N GLU A 410 -29.17 21.34 -46.77
CA GLU A 410 -28.94 20.22 -45.85
C GLU A 410 -27.50 19.70 -45.93
N LEU A 411 -26.94 19.55 -47.14
CA LEU A 411 -25.55 19.16 -47.37
C LEU A 411 -24.55 20.16 -46.77
N ASN A 412 -24.80 21.47 -46.91
CA ASN A 412 -23.93 22.49 -46.33
C ASN A 412 -24.02 22.51 -44.79
N HIS A 413 -25.21 22.34 -44.20
CA HIS A 413 -25.35 22.20 -42.74
C HIS A 413 -24.68 20.94 -42.19
N MET A 414 -24.77 19.81 -42.91
CA MET A 414 -24.04 18.59 -42.55
C MET A 414 -22.53 18.78 -42.67
N LYS A 415 -22.05 19.55 -43.65
CA LYS A 415 -20.63 19.84 -43.85
C LYS A 415 -20.07 20.76 -42.75
N THR A 416 -20.77 21.83 -42.36
CA THR A 416 -20.30 22.68 -41.25
C THR A 416 -20.31 21.89 -39.95
N ARG A 417 -21.41 21.21 -39.61
CA ARG A 417 -21.52 20.39 -38.39
C ARG A 417 -20.47 19.29 -38.32
N GLY A 418 -20.09 18.71 -39.47
CA GLY A 418 -18.99 17.75 -39.57
C GLY A 418 -17.62 18.38 -39.27
N SER A 419 -17.38 19.59 -39.80
CA SER A 419 -16.16 20.36 -39.54
C SER A 419 -16.05 20.81 -38.08
N ASP A 420 -17.14 21.32 -37.50
CA ASP A 420 -17.20 21.78 -36.11
C ASP A 420 -16.95 20.62 -35.14
N LYS A 421 -17.54 19.45 -35.43
CA LYS A 421 -17.29 18.22 -34.64
C LYS A 421 -15.87 17.68 -34.83
N ALA A 422 -15.27 17.80 -36.01
CA ALA A 422 -13.89 17.38 -36.24
C ALA A 422 -12.91 18.23 -35.42
N GLY A 423 -13.06 19.56 -35.42
CA GLY A 423 -12.22 20.45 -34.61
C GLY A 423 -12.38 20.27 -33.11
N LEU A 424 -13.59 19.95 -32.63
CA LEU A 424 -13.81 19.54 -31.24
C LEU A 424 -13.05 18.26 -30.90
N LEU A 425 -13.18 17.20 -31.71
CA LEU A 425 -12.48 15.93 -31.46
C LEU A 425 -10.95 16.06 -31.58
N GLU A 426 -10.45 16.97 -32.41
CA GLU A 426 -9.02 17.28 -32.53
C GLU A 426 -8.50 18.01 -31.28
N MET A 427 -9.30 18.90 -30.69
CA MET A 427 -9.01 19.56 -29.41
C MET A 427 -9.08 18.60 -28.22
N ASP A 428 -10.13 17.76 -28.15
CA ASP A 428 -10.30 16.72 -27.12
C ASP A 428 -9.13 15.72 -27.15
N LEU A 429 -8.66 15.35 -28.36
CA LEU A 429 -7.48 14.49 -28.54
C LEU A 429 -6.21 15.18 -28.05
N MET A 430 -5.98 16.44 -28.40
CA MET A 430 -4.80 17.18 -27.95
C MET A 430 -4.78 17.41 -26.43
N GLU A 431 -5.95 17.61 -25.80
CA GLU A 431 -6.05 17.71 -24.34
C GLU A 431 -5.77 16.36 -23.66
N THR A 432 -6.34 15.27 -24.17
CA THR A 432 -6.11 13.91 -23.62
C THR A 432 -4.67 13.41 -23.85
N GLU A 433 -4.02 13.81 -24.95
CA GLU A 433 -2.59 13.55 -25.21
C GLU A 433 -1.71 14.31 -24.20
N ALA A 434 -2.00 15.59 -23.91
CA ALA A 434 -1.28 16.36 -22.89
C ALA A 434 -1.50 15.83 -21.46
N GLN A 435 -2.70 15.34 -21.14
CA GLN A 435 -2.98 14.64 -19.88
C GLN A 435 -2.22 13.31 -19.79
N LEU A 436 -2.12 12.57 -20.90
CA LEU A 436 -1.31 11.34 -20.98
C LEU A 436 0.18 11.63 -20.75
N GLU A 437 0.78 12.63 -21.42
CA GLU A 437 2.17 13.02 -21.17
C GLU A 437 2.43 13.38 -19.71
N HIS A 438 1.52 14.14 -19.07
CA HIS A 438 1.63 14.48 -17.65
C HIS A 438 1.55 13.25 -16.73
N THR A 439 0.64 12.31 -16.99
CA THR A 439 0.56 11.07 -16.19
C THR A 439 1.77 10.16 -16.40
N VAL A 440 2.30 10.07 -17.62
CA VAL A 440 3.55 9.32 -17.91
C VAL A 440 4.73 9.92 -17.15
N ALA A 441 4.92 11.23 -17.19
CA ALA A 441 6.00 11.92 -16.46
C ALA A 441 5.86 11.76 -14.93
N SER A 442 4.62 11.78 -14.41
CA SER A 442 4.34 11.50 -12.99
C SER A 442 4.71 10.06 -12.60
N VAL A 443 4.34 9.07 -13.42
CA VAL A 443 4.68 7.65 -13.20
C VAL A 443 6.20 7.41 -13.30
N GLU A 444 6.89 8.09 -14.22
CA GLU A 444 8.35 8.02 -14.33
C GLU A 444 9.04 8.58 -13.08
N ALA A 445 8.61 9.74 -12.57
CA ALA A 445 9.13 10.32 -11.33
C ALA A 445 8.87 9.44 -10.10
N ILE A 446 7.69 8.79 -10.02
CA ILE A 446 7.38 7.82 -8.96
C ILE A 446 8.28 6.58 -9.05
N SER A 447 8.56 6.11 -10.28
CA SER A 447 9.45 4.97 -10.54
C SER A 447 10.91 5.28 -10.14
N GLU A 448 11.41 6.48 -10.47
CA GLU A 448 12.73 6.94 -10.04
C GLU A 448 12.81 7.05 -8.51
N HIS A 449 11.79 7.62 -7.86
CA HIS A 449 11.70 7.68 -6.40
C HIS A 449 11.69 6.29 -5.75
N GLN A 450 10.95 5.34 -6.31
CA GLN A 450 10.94 3.94 -5.85
C GLN A 450 12.32 3.28 -6.02
N SER A 451 13.03 3.59 -7.11
CA SER A 451 14.40 3.12 -7.35
C SER A 451 15.39 3.66 -6.32
N MET A 452 15.32 4.96 -6.01
CA MET A 452 16.13 5.60 -4.96
C MET A 452 15.86 5.01 -3.57
N LEU A 453 14.59 4.85 -3.19
CA LEU A 453 14.20 4.19 -1.93
C LEU A 453 14.76 2.76 -1.86
N LYS A 454 14.69 1.99 -2.96
CA LYS A 454 15.23 0.62 -3.01
C LYS A 454 16.74 0.57 -2.84
N SER A 455 17.48 1.55 -3.39
CA SER A 455 18.92 1.68 -3.14
C SER A 455 19.20 1.96 -1.67
N SER A 456 18.52 2.97 -1.09
CA SER A 456 18.69 3.35 0.31
C SER A 456 18.38 2.19 1.28
N ILE A 457 17.36 1.37 0.99
CA ILE A 457 17.05 0.17 1.76
C ILE A 457 18.19 -0.87 1.65
N SER A 458 18.79 -1.05 0.47
CA SER A 458 19.94 -1.95 0.28
C SER A 458 21.17 -1.48 1.07
N ASP A 459 21.43 -0.16 1.09
CA ASP A 459 22.53 0.43 1.85
C ASP A 459 22.31 0.26 3.37
N MET A 460 21.09 0.49 3.86
CA MET A 460 20.73 0.25 5.26
C MET A 460 20.84 -1.24 5.64
N GLN A 461 20.46 -2.17 4.75
CA GLN A 461 20.64 -3.61 4.98
C GLN A 461 22.12 -4.00 5.13
N HIS A 462 23.03 -3.41 4.35
CA HIS A 462 24.46 -3.62 4.52
C HIS A 462 25.00 -3.07 5.85
N VAL A 463 24.52 -1.91 6.31
CA VAL A 463 24.89 -1.36 7.63
C VAL A 463 24.35 -2.23 8.77
N ILE A 464 23.13 -2.74 8.67
CA ILE A 464 22.54 -3.64 9.68
C ILE A 464 23.34 -4.94 9.80
N GLU A 465 23.74 -5.56 8.70
CA GLU A 465 24.50 -6.81 8.74
C GLU A 465 25.93 -6.60 9.27
N ASP A 466 26.60 -5.50 8.94
CA ASP A 466 27.91 -5.12 9.52
C ASP A 466 27.80 -4.80 11.03
N LEU A 467 26.76 -4.11 11.47
CA LEU A 467 26.50 -3.86 12.90
C LEU A 467 26.22 -5.16 13.67
N LYS A 468 25.43 -6.07 13.10
CA LYS A 468 25.15 -7.40 13.65
C LYS A 468 26.41 -8.28 13.73
N ASP A 469 27.23 -8.26 12.68
CA ASP A 469 28.50 -8.99 12.63
C ASP A 469 29.56 -8.35 13.57
N LYS A 470 29.44 -7.05 13.91
CA LYS A 470 30.19 -6.41 15.00
C LYS A 470 29.65 -6.76 16.39
N TYR A 471 28.32 -6.80 16.56
CA TYR A 471 27.64 -7.16 17.81
C TYR A 471 28.05 -8.57 18.27
N LEU A 472 27.97 -9.58 17.39
CA LEU A 472 28.39 -10.95 17.70
C LEU A 472 29.87 -11.04 18.13
N LYS A 473 30.73 -10.18 17.58
CA LYS A 473 32.15 -10.07 17.96
C LYS A 473 32.37 -9.27 19.27
N ALA A 474 31.39 -8.53 19.75
CA ALA A 474 31.42 -7.87 21.06
C ALA A 474 30.86 -8.80 22.15
N GLU A 475 29.74 -9.45 21.88
CA GLU A 475 29.08 -10.46 22.72
C GLU A 475 30.05 -11.60 23.08
N THR A 476 30.66 -12.25 22.08
CA THR A 476 31.68 -13.30 22.30
C THR A 476 32.97 -12.81 22.99
N ARG A 477 33.19 -11.50 23.11
CA ARG A 477 34.24 -10.92 23.97
C ARG A 477 33.75 -10.68 25.40
N ALA A 478 32.48 -10.30 25.58
CA ALA A 478 31.85 -10.14 26.88
C ALA A 478 31.75 -11.49 27.61
N GLU A 479 31.22 -12.53 26.97
CA GLU A 479 31.16 -13.91 27.51
C GLU A 479 32.55 -14.40 27.97
N ASN A 480 33.58 -14.09 27.18
CA ASN A 480 34.97 -14.47 27.41
C ASN A 480 35.63 -13.64 28.54
N ALA A 481 35.19 -12.41 28.76
CA ALA A 481 35.57 -11.60 29.91
C ALA A 481 34.86 -12.06 31.19
N GLU A 482 33.55 -12.33 31.12
CA GLU A 482 32.74 -12.88 32.20
C GLU A 482 33.30 -14.22 32.68
N SER A 483 33.58 -15.15 31.75
CA SER A 483 34.22 -16.45 32.02
C SER A 483 35.60 -16.36 32.70
N LYS A 484 36.27 -15.20 32.62
CA LYS A 484 37.51 -14.93 33.36
C LYS A 484 37.23 -14.28 34.72
N CYS A 485 36.21 -13.43 34.80
CA CYS A 485 35.78 -12.79 36.05
C CYS A 485 35.18 -13.82 37.04
N THR A 486 34.45 -14.83 36.57
CA THR A 486 33.97 -15.95 37.40
C THR A 486 35.15 -16.75 37.94
N LEU A 487 36.04 -17.26 37.08
CA LEU A 487 37.25 -18.00 37.47
C LEU A 487 38.16 -17.21 38.44
N LEU A 488 38.29 -15.89 38.24
CA LEU A 488 39.03 -15.01 39.15
C LEU A 488 38.31 -14.80 40.49
N THR A 489 36.98 -14.88 40.51
CA THR A 489 36.17 -14.81 41.73
C THR A 489 36.25 -16.12 42.52
N ASP A 490 36.20 -17.27 41.86
CA ASP A 490 36.35 -18.59 42.46
C ASP A 490 37.73 -18.75 43.10
N THR A 491 38.80 -18.48 42.34
CA THR A 491 40.18 -18.55 42.87
C THR A 491 40.45 -17.52 43.98
N LYS A 492 39.77 -16.35 43.96
CA LYS A 492 39.78 -15.39 45.07
C LYS A 492 39.06 -15.94 46.32
N PHE A 493 37.99 -16.71 46.16
CA PHE A 493 37.30 -17.38 47.26
C PHE A 493 38.18 -18.46 47.89
N GLU A 494 38.77 -19.36 47.09
CA GLU A 494 39.73 -20.37 47.55
C GLU A 494 40.90 -19.75 48.36
N LEU A 495 41.50 -18.68 47.84
CA LEU A 495 42.56 -17.95 48.54
C LEU A 495 42.09 -17.30 49.85
N SER A 496 40.84 -16.83 49.90
CA SER A 496 40.23 -16.28 51.12
C SER A 496 39.98 -17.37 52.17
N GLU A 497 39.58 -18.57 51.76
CA GLU A 497 39.42 -19.73 52.65
C GLU A 497 40.76 -20.14 53.27
N GLU A 498 41.82 -20.35 52.47
CA GLU A 498 43.15 -20.71 52.98
C GLU A 498 43.74 -19.62 53.90
N ILE A 499 43.54 -18.33 53.58
CA ILE A 499 43.94 -17.23 54.49
C ILE A 499 43.19 -17.30 55.83
N SER A 500 41.91 -17.69 55.82
CA SER A 500 41.12 -17.87 57.03
C SER A 500 41.59 -19.07 57.87
N PHE A 501 41.91 -20.19 57.21
CA PHE A 501 42.43 -21.41 57.82
C PHE A 501 43.82 -21.18 58.45
N LEU A 502 44.73 -20.55 57.73
CA LEU A 502 46.05 -20.16 58.24
C LEU A 502 45.94 -19.19 59.42
N ARG A 503 45.03 -18.21 59.36
CA ARG A 503 44.75 -17.30 60.49
C ARG A 503 44.24 -18.05 61.72
N GLY A 504 43.33 -19.02 61.55
CA GLY A 504 42.86 -19.89 62.61
C GLY A 504 43.99 -20.71 63.25
N ARG A 505 44.88 -21.29 62.44
CA ARG A 505 46.07 -22.01 62.91
C ARG A 505 47.03 -21.11 63.69
N VAL A 506 47.30 -19.90 63.21
CA VAL A 506 48.16 -18.91 63.89
C VAL A 506 47.55 -18.50 65.23
N GLY A 507 46.24 -18.21 65.29
CA GLY A 507 45.54 -17.88 66.54
C GLY A 507 45.53 -19.04 67.55
N GLY A 508 45.50 -20.28 67.08
CA GLY A 508 45.67 -21.46 67.93
C GLY A 508 47.08 -21.56 68.54
N LEU A 509 48.12 -21.36 67.73
CA LEU A 509 49.51 -21.34 68.18
C LEU A 509 49.80 -20.18 69.14
N GLU A 510 49.25 -18.99 68.87
CA GLU A 510 49.39 -17.81 69.74
C GLU A 510 48.74 -18.05 71.11
N ASN A 511 47.54 -18.65 71.16
CA ASN A 511 46.90 -19.02 72.42
C ASN A 511 47.69 -20.09 73.19
N SER A 512 48.24 -21.09 72.50
CA SER A 512 49.11 -22.10 73.10
C SER A 512 50.39 -21.47 73.68
N LEU A 513 51.05 -20.57 72.94
CA LEU A 513 52.22 -19.82 73.39
C LEU A 513 51.89 -18.93 74.60
N ARG A 514 50.75 -18.25 74.59
CA ARG A 514 50.26 -17.43 75.72
C ARG A 514 50.03 -18.27 76.97
N GLN A 515 49.39 -19.43 76.83
CA GLN A 515 49.16 -20.38 77.93
C GLN A 515 50.49 -20.95 78.46
N ALA A 516 51.41 -21.35 77.59
CA ALA A 516 52.73 -21.84 77.96
C ALA A 516 53.57 -20.76 78.69
N ASN A 517 53.48 -19.50 78.28
CA ASN A 517 54.15 -18.38 78.96
C ASN A 517 53.50 -18.04 80.32
N GLN A 518 52.17 -18.13 80.44
CA GLN A 518 51.48 -18.01 81.74
C GLN A 518 51.88 -19.13 82.70
N LEU A 519 52.00 -20.36 82.21
CA LEU A 519 52.45 -21.52 82.99
C LEU A 519 53.93 -21.40 83.39
N LYS A 520 54.83 -20.99 82.48
CA LYS A 520 56.22 -20.67 82.82
C LYS A 520 56.30 -19.59 83.91
N LEU A 521 55.45 -18.57 83.86
CA LEU A 521 55.42 -17.49 84.86
C LEU A 521 54.89 -17.98 86.23
N SER A 522 53.90 -18.87 86.29
CA SER A 522 53.43 -19.43 87.56
C SER A 522 54.45 -20.41 88.15
N THR A 523 55.08 -21.27 87.34
CA THR A 523 56.20 -22.14 87.76
C THR A 523 57.40 -21.31 88.25
N ALA A 524 57.77 -20.23 87.57
CA ALA A 524 58.86 -19.35 88.02
C ALA A 524 58.55 -18.67 89.37
N LYS A 525 57.29 -18.29 89.61
CA LYS A 525 56.85 -17.75 90.92
C LYS A 525 56.92 -18.82 92.02
N ASP A 526 56.44 -20.03 91.76
CA ASP A 526 56.51 -21.17 92.68
C ASP A 526 57.97 -21.55 93.02
N ILE A 527 58.86 -21.61 92.02
CA ILE A 527 60.31 -21.79 92.22
C ILE A 527 60.88 -20.64 93.06
N GLY A 528 60.51 -19.39 92.79
CA GLY A 528 60.95 -18.22 93.57
C GLY A 528 60.53 -18.30 95.05
N ILE A 529 59.31 -18.76 95.33
CA ILE A 529 58.82 -19.00 96.69
C ILE A 529 59.64 -20.13 97.35
N LYS A 530 59.80 -21.27 96.68
CA LYS A 530 60.58 -22.42 97.19
C LYS A 530 62.03 -22.06 97.46
N THR A 531 62.66 -21.33 96.55
CA THR A 531 64.05 -20.84 96.69
C THR A 531 64.17 -19.89 97.89
N LYS A 532 63.19 -18.99 98.10
CA LYS A 532 63.18 -18.11 99.27
C LYS A 532 63.03 -18.90 100.58
N THR A 533 62.16 -19.91 100.64
CA THR A 533 62.03 -20.79 101.80
C THR A 533 63.33 -21.56 102.08
N ILE A 534 63.95 -22.14 101.04
CA ILE A 534 65.24 -22.83 101.15
C ILE A 534 66.34 -21.87 101.63
N THR A 535 66.37 -20.62 101.14
CA THR A 535 67.33 -19.59 101.58
C THR A 535 67.17 -19.27 103.06
N GLY A 536 65.92 -19.10 103.55
CA GLY A 536 65.67 -18.87 104.98
C GLY A 536 66.11 -20.04 105.87
N VAL A 537 65.89 -21.29 105.42
CA VAL A 537 66.40 -22.49 106.12
C VAL A 537 67.94 -22.55 106.11
N ILE A 538 68.58 -22.12 105.02
CA ILE A 538 70.05 -22.02 104.95
C ILE A 538 70.57 -20.93 105.88
N GLU A 539 69.90 -19.77 105.98
CA GLU A 539 70.24 -18.71 106.94
C GLU A 539 70.10 -19.18 108.40
N GLU A 540 69.03 -19.91 108.73
CA GLU A 540 68.81 -20.52 110.05
C GLU A 540 69.90 -21.55 110.39
N VAL A 541 70.22 -22.45 109.45
CA VAL A 541 71.29 -23.45 109.59
C VAL A 541 72.68 -22.79 109.68
N LEU A 542 72.93 -21.69 108.97
CA LEU A 542 74.18 -20.92 109.10
C LEU A 542 74.27 -20.19 110.45
N LEU A 543 73.15 -19.67 110.97
CA LEU A 543 73.09 -19.08 112.29
C LEU A 543 73.43 -20.11 113.37
N ASP A 544 72.80 -21.29 113.32
CA ASP A 544 73.11 -22.41 114.22
C ASP A 544 74.54 -22.94 114.03
N SER A 545 75.04 -23.01 112.79
CA SER A 545 76.44 -23.36 112.53
C SER A 545 77.41 -22.33 113.14
N SER A 546 77.07 -21.03 113.13
CA SER A 546 77.86 -20.00 113.80
C SER A 546 77.81 -20.10 115.34
N SER A 547 76.63 -20.41 115.90
CA SER A 547 76.41 -20.73 117.32
C SER A 547 77.25 -21.94 117.75
N MET A 548 77.34 -22.97 116.90
CA MET A 548 78.22 -24.12 117.10
C MET A 548 79.70 -23.74 116.94
N GLN A 549 80.11 -22.93 115.95
CA GLN A 549 81.51 -22.50 115.81
C GLN A 549 81.99 -21.66 117.02
N THR A 550 81.13 -20.86 117.64
CA THR A 550 81.44 -20.17 118.92
C THR A 550 81.56 -21.11 120.12
N LYS A 551 81.15 -22.39 119.99
CA LYS A 551 81.30 -23.44 121.01
C LYS A 551 82.37 -24.49 120.66
N VAL A 552 82.80 -24.56 119.40
CA VAL A 552 83.77 -25.55 118.89
C VAL A 552 85.18 -24.96 118.69
N LYS A 553 85.36 -23.63 118.71
CA LYS A 553 86.69 -22.99 118.82
C LYS A 553 87.29 -23.07 120.23
N ALA A 554 87.29 -24.27 120.82
CA ALA A 554 87.84 -24.59 122.14
C ALA A 554 88.43 -26.01 122.26
N ASP A 555 88.65 -26.72 121.15
CA ASP A 555 89.61 -27.84 121.07
C ASP A 555 90.14 -27.97 119.63
N ALA A 556 91.32 -28.59 119.42
CA ALA A 556 92.19 -28.20 118.29
C ALA A 556 92.83 -29.33 117.44
N LEU A 557 92.86 -29.06 116.12
CA LEU A 557 93.89 -29.42 115.12
C LEU A 557 94.10 -30.90 114.72
N ILE A 558 94.83 -31.04 113.59
CA ILE A 558 95.30 -32.28 112.93
C ILE A 558 94.18 -33.03 112.16
N GLY A 559 94.34 -33.46 110.90
CA GLY A 559 95.49 -33.33 109.99
C GLY A 559 95.15 -33.76 108.55
N GLU A 560 96.14 -33.76 107.65
CA GLU A 560 95.98 -34.06 106.21
C GLU A 560 95.71 -35.55 105.91
N LYS A 561 94.92 -35.85 104.86
CA LYS A 561 95.47 -36.49 103.64
C LYS A 561 94.51 -36.58 102.44
N GLU A 562 95.11 -36.91 101.29
CA GLU A 562 94.48 -37.13 99.98
C GLU A 562 93.64 -38.42 99.93
N ALA A 563 92.54 -38.37 99.18
CA ALA A 563 92.04 -39.49 98.38
C ALA A 563 91.16 -38.94 97.25
N GLY A 564 91.44 -39.31 96.00
CA GLY A 564 90.61 -38.96 94.85
C GLY A 564 89.60 -40.04 94.50
N ILE A 565 88.45 -39.66 93.93
CA ILE A 565 87.56 -40.57 93.21
C ILE A 565 87.23 -39.97 91.84
N THR A 566 87.40 -40.76 90.80
CA THR A 566 87.12 -40.40 89.39
C THR A 566 85.96 -41.22 88.83
N ALA A 567 84.91 -40.55 88.37
CA ALA A 567 83.91 -41.02 87.40
C ALA A 567 83.26 -39.76 86.79
N VAL A 568 83.32 -39.40 85.50
CA VAL A 568 83.57 -40.10 84.21
C VAL A 568 82.36 -40.84 83.65
N LEU A 569 81.63 -40.13 82.77
CA LEU A 569 80.72 -40.61 81.70
C LEU A 569 79.43 -41.34 82.16
N ASP A 570 78.36 -41.42 81.37
CA ASP A 570 78.12 -40.99 79.95
C ASP A 570 77.43 -39.60 79.89
N ASP A 571 77.58 -38.73 78.89
CA ASP A 571 77.50 -38.80 77.42
C ASP A 571 76.10 -39.05 76.84
N GLU A 572 75.46 -37.96 76.41
CA GLU A 572 74.56 -37.98 75.26
C GLU A 572 74.77 -36.71 74.39
N SER A 573 75.87 -36.71 73.63
CA SER A 573 76.03 -36.02 72.33
C SER A 573 75.45 -34.60 72.16
N CYS A 574 76.28 -33.57 72.34
CA CYS A 574 75.99 -32.23 71.82
C CYS A 574 76.03 -32.18 70.27
N THR A 575 74.94 -31.76 69.62
CA THR A 575 74.95 -31.25 68.22
C THR A 575 74.70 -29.75 68.18
N LEU A 576 75.64 -28.99 68.76
CA LEU A 576 75.65 -27.53 68.69
C LEU A 576 76.21 -27.09 67.33
N GLU A 577 75.41 -27.19 66.26
CA GLU A 577 75.79 -26.67 64.94
C GLU A 577 75.91 -25.14 64.97
N THR A 578 77.15 -24.69 65.19
CA THR A 578 77.53 -23.28 65.13
C THR A 578 77.63 -22.84 63.67
N VAL A 579 76.85 -21.83 63.29
CA VAL A 579 77.06 -20.91 62.16
C VAL A 579 77.64 -21.55 60.89
N ARG A 580 76.76 -22.05 60.00
CA ARG A 580 77.12 -22.13 58.58
C ARG A 580 77.11 -20.74 57.96
N SER A 581 78.21 -20.46 57.26
CA SER A 581 78.45 -19.35 56.34
C SER A 581 77.21 -18.83 55.60
N ILE A 582 77.10 -17.50 55.48
CA ILE A 582 76.21 -16.87 54.49
C ILE A 582 76.88 -17.03 53.12
N GLU A 583 76.43 -18.02 52.34
CA GLU A 583 76.87 -18.23 50.96
C GLU A 583 75.92 -17.52 49.98
N PRO A 584 76.40 -16.64 49.09
CA PRO A 584 75.57 -15.65 48.39
C PRO A 584 74.86 -16.18 47.14
N THR A 585 74.29 -17.39 47.17
CA THR A 585 73.76 -18.07 45.97
C THR A 585 72.42 -18.79 46.18
N LEU A 586 71.32 -18.02 46.22
CA LEU A 586 70.14 -18.32 45.39
C LEU A 586 69.23 -17.08 45.28
N LEU A 587 69.52 -16.18 44.33
CA LEU A 587 68.64 -15.05 44.02
C LEU A 587 67.39 -15.58 43.29
N ASN A 588 66.40 -16.02 44.07
CA ASN A 588 65.26 -16.79 43.60
C ASN A 588 64.48 -16.02 42.51
N TRP A 589 64.49 -16.57 41.30
CA TRP A 589 64.00 -15.94 40.07
C TRP A 589 62.57 -15.40 40.18
N LYS A 590 61.70 -16.04 41.01
CA LYS A 590 60.35 -15.55 41.28
C LYS A 590 60.33 -14.13 41.88
N TYR A 591 61.24 -13.83 42.81
CA TYR A 591 61.31 -12.50 43.43
C TYR A 591 61.90 -11.45 42.49
N ILE A 592 62.83 -11.84 41.61
CA ILE A 592 63.31 -10.96 40.53
C ILE A 592 62.16 -10.62 39.58
N PHE A 593 61.37 -11.63 39.18
CA PHE A 593 60.25 -11.46 38.26
C PHE A 593 59.13 -10.61 38.88
N VAL A 594 58.81 -10.79 40.17
CA VAL A 594 57.85 -9.95 40.90
C VAL A 594 58.36 -8.50 41.03
N ALA A 595 59.65 -8.29 41.34
CA ALA A 595 60.23 -6.95 41.38
C ALA A 595 60.24 -6.27 40.01
N PHE A 596 60.51 -7.03 38.94
CA PHE A 596 60.46 -6.54 37.57
C PHE A 596 59.03 -6.19 37.12
N LEU A 597 58.04 -7.01 37.48
CA LEU A 597 56.62 -6.70 37.27
C LEU A 597 56.19 -5.43 38.01
N PHE A 598 56.64 -5.24 39.26
CA PHE A 598 56.36 -4.01 40.01
C PHE A 598 56.98 -2.77 39.36
N LEU A 599 58.24 -2.86 38.90
CA LEU A 599 58.90 -1.80 38.15
C LEU A 599 58.23 -1.51 36.80
N LEU A 600 57.78 -2.54 36.09
CA LEU A 600 57.12 -2.41 34.80
C LEU A 600 55.69 -1.84 34.93
N ALA A 601 54.96 -2.19 35.98
CA ALA A 601 53.69 -1.55 36.34
C ALA A 601 53.89 -0.08 36.72
N ALA A 602 54.89 0.24 37.56
CA ALA A 602 55.23 1.61 37.90
C ALA A 602 55.66 2.44 36.67
N ALA A 603 56.40 1.84 35.74
CA ALA A 603 56.77 2.46 34.47
C ALA A 603 55.57 2.70 33.55
N LEU A 604 54.61 1.76 33.46
CA LEU A 604 53.37 1.94 32.70
C LEU A 604 52.51 3.08 33.28
N VAL A 605 52.35 3.14 34.61
CA VAL A 605 51.64 4.24 35.29
C VAL A 605 52.33 5.58 35.03
N HIS A 606 53.67 5.64 35.10
CA HIS A 606 54.41 6.85 34.74
C HIS A 606 54.25 7.22 33.27
N LEU A 607 54.22 6.25 32.35
CA LEU A 607 54.04 6.51 30.92
C LEU A 607 52.64 7.07 30.62
N GLN A 608 51.59 6.53 31.26
CA GLN A 608 50.23 7.05 31.19
C GLN A 608 50.10 8.47 31.78
N LEU A 609 50.80 8.78 32.88
CA LEU A 609 50.85 10.14 33.42
C LEU A 609 51.66 11.12 32.55
N THR A 610 52.57 10.63 31.71
CA THR A 610 53.46 11.48 30.88
C THR A 610 52.91 11.71 29.47
N TYR A 611 52.03 10.84 28.96
CA TYR A 611 51.43 10.94 27.62
C TYR A 611 49.89 10.84 27.66
N PRO A 612 49.19 11.93 28.01
CA PRO A 612 47.76 12.05 27.73
C PRO A 612 47.56 12.18 26.21
N VAL A 613 47.23 11.07 25.54
CA VAL A 613 46.85 11.08 24.12
C VAL A 613 45.47 11.74 23.98
N LEU A 614 45.36 12.71 23.08
CA LEU A 614 44.15 13.52 22.90
C LEU A 614 42.98 12.69 22.36
N PRO A 615 41.73 13.05 22.70
CA PRO A 615 40.56 12.52 22.02
C PRO A 615 40.42 13.10 20.61
N GLY A 616 40.21 12.23 19.62
CA GLY A 616 39.63 12.60 18.31
C GLY A 616 40.51 12.34 17.08
N SER A 617 40.22 11.26 16.35
CA SER A 617 40.15 11.27 14.87
C SER A 617 39.52 9.96 14.37
N MET A 618 38.48 10.10 13.53
CA MET A 618 37.71 9.04 12.84
C MET A 618 36.90 8.10 13.77
#